data_AF-A0A2T5MCD8-F1
#
_entry.id   AF-A0A2T5MCD8-F1
#
_cell.length_a   1.000
_cell.length_b   1.000
_cell.length_c   1.000
_cell.angle_alpha   90.00
_cell.angle_beta   90.00
_cell.angle_gamma   90.00
#
_symmetry.space_group_name_H-M   'P 1'
#
loop_
_entity.id
_entity.type
_entity.pdbx_description
1 polymer ?
#
loop_
_entity_poly.entity_id
_entity_poly.type
_entity_poly.pdbx_seq_one_letter_code
_entity_poly.pdbx_strand_id
1 'polypeptide(L)'
;MKIHGPTVRVGLLAVVVLGVAFAAVNSLKDVSAIKSQVALGTRANCEAYKGLPLAWGKAKHAGMVKINGGEFQLGSERGYADERPLQFTRIDSFWIDRTEVTNAQFAAFVAATNYVTDAEKSGGSAIFKTPEVTDGKVAEGSWWHLIKEANWRHPEGADSDIAGHEHEPVVDVSYADALAYAHWLGRELPTEAQWEYAAKGGRSNEQSDHSLRDAKGNPLANFWQGLFPFSNNDEDGFPGRAPAGCFAANPYGLHDMVGNVWEWTSDVYSERRGETANLSDQLTAIPARGTAALRVIKGGSYLCSADYCVRARASSRQPQESDLPASHLGFRTISKN
;
A
#
# COMPACT_ATOMS: atom_id res chain seq x y z
N MET A 1 87.38 31.38 -22.81
CA MET A 1 86.27 31.95 -22.01
C MET A 1 85.00 31.85 -22.86
N LYS A 2 83.93 31.28 -22.27
CA LYS A 2 82.57 31.02 -22.79
C LYS A 2 82.34 29.78 -23.68
N ILE A 3 81.89 28.75 -22.95
CA ILE A 3 81.07 27.58 -23.28
C ILE A 3 79.66 28.04 -23.72
N HIS A 4 78.86 27.16 -24.36
CA HIS A 4 77.37 26.98 -24.39
C HIS A 4 77.06 26.29 -25.75
N GLY A 5 76.39 25.16 -25.95
CA GLY A 5 75.57 24.18 -25.19
C GLY A 5 74.65 23.50 -26.25
N PRO A 6 74.35 22.18 -26.23
CA PRO A 6 73.64 21.53 -27.33
C PRO A 6 72.11 21.68 -27.22
N THR A 7 71.45 21.86 -28.35
CA THR A 7 69.98 22.03 -28.45
C THR A 7 69.28 20.66 -28.49
N VAL A 8 68.41 20.42 -27.51
CA VAL A 8 67.54 19.22 -27.44
C VAL A 8 66.29 19.45 -28.30
N ARG A 9 65.98 18.51 -29.20
CA ARG A 9 64.70 18.45 -29.92
C ARG A 9 63.66 17.72 -29.05
N VAL A 10 62.56 18.40 -28.72
CA VAL A 10 61.38 17.80 -28.09
C VAL A 10 60.35 17.53 -29.19
N GLY A 11 59.99 16.26 -29.37
CA GLY A 11 58.89 15.83 -30.25
C GLY A 11 57.54 16.03 -29.56
N LEU A 12 56.58 16.62 -30.27
CA LEU A 12 55.22 16.81 -29.82
C LEU A 12 54.42 15.54 -30.12
N LEU A 13 54.04 14.78 -29.09
CA LEU A 13 53.09 13.66 -29.22
C LEU A 13 51.66 14.23 -29.11
N ALA A 14 50.91 14.26 -30.21
CA ALA A 14 49.48 14.58 -30.18
C ALA A 14 48.69 13.31 -29.80
N VAL A 15 48.13 13.28 -28.59
CA VAL A 15 47.17 12.24 -28.18
C VAL A 15 45.78 12.69 -28.60
N VAL A 16 45.21 12.01 -29.59
CA VAL A 16 43.80 12.13 -29.96
C VAL A 16 42.96 11.36 -28.94
N VAL A 17 42.28 12.07 -28.05
CA VAL A 17 41.23 11.50 -27.18
C VAL A 17 39.89 11.65 -27.91
N LEU A 18 39.53 10.66 -28.72
CA LEU A 18 38.15 10.46 -29.17
C LEU A 18 37.59 9.24 -28.43
N GLY A 19 36.55 9.43 -27.61
CA GLY A 19 35.78 8.28 -27.13
C GLY A 19 35.15 8.38 -25.74
N VAL A 20 34.57 9.51 -25.32
CA VAL A 20 33.64 9.53 -24.17
C VAL A 20 32.50 10.52 -24.44
N ALA A 21 31.63 10.24 -25.39
CA ALA A 21 30.42 11.05 -25.63
C ALA A 21 29.12 10.24 -25.69
N PHE A 22 29.17 8.90 -25.74
CA PHE A 22 27.97 8.08 -25.89
C PHE A 22 27.34 7.59 -24.58
N ALA A 23 28.05 7.62 -23.45
CA ALA A 23 27.51 7.16 -22.16
C ALA A 23 26.74 8.25 -21.38
N ALA A 24 27.02 9.53 -21.63
CA ALA A 24 26.42 10.64 -20.88
C ALA A 24 24.95 10.94 -21.30
N VAL A 25 24.57 10.61 -22.54
CA VAL A 25 23.24 10.93 -23.09
C VAL A 25 22.14 10.02 -22.52
N ASN A 26 22.47 8.76 -22.17
CA ASN A 26 21.52 7.86 -21.51
C ASN A 26 21.33 8.22 -20.03
N SER A 27 22.39 8.59 -19.32
CA SER A 27 22.32 9.00 -17.91
C SER A 27 21.47 10.26 -17.70
N LEU A 28 21.51 11.22 -18.63
CA LEU A 28 20.69 12.43 -18.54
C LEU A 28 19.20 12.19 -18.83
N LYS A 29 18.85 11.23 -19.70
CA LYS A 29 17.45 10.83 -19.93
C LYS A 29 16.87 10.09 -18.72
N ASP A 30 17.65 9.23 -18.08
CA ASP A 30 17.23 8.54 -16.85
C ASP A 30 17.08 9.52 -15.67
N VAL A 31 17.99 10.48 -15.52
CA VAL A 31 17.88 11.53 -14.47
C VAL A 31 16.71 12.48 -14.73
N SER A 32 16.36 12.75 -16.00
CA SER A 32 15.16 13.50 -16.39
C SER A 32 13.87 12.76 -16.06
N ALA A 33 13.84 11.43 -16.20
CA ALA A 33 12.66 10.61 -15.88
C ALA A 33 12.46 10.43 -14.36
N ILE A 34 13.54 10.45 -13.57
CA ILE A 34 13.49 10.45 -12.10
C ILE A 34 12.91 11.77 -11.55
N LYS A 35 13.07 12.88 -12.27
CA LYS A 35 12.54 14.20 -11.88
C LYS A 35 11.05 14.44 -12.17
N SER A 36 10.35 13.50 -12.82
CA SER A 36 8.93 13.69 -13.20
C SER A 36 7.96 12.70 -12.56
N GLN A 37 8.38 11.95 -11.54
CA GLN A 37 7.41 11.27 -10.68
C GLN A 37 6.51 12.33 -10.02
N VAL A 38 5.19 12.13 -10.06
CA VAL A 38 4.22 12.98 -9.37
C VAL A 38 4.68 13.08 -7.91
N ALA A 39 4.94 14.31 -7.45
CA ALA A 39 5.21 14.53 -6.04
C ALA A 39 3.95 14.12 -5.28
N LEU A 40 4.07 13.26 -4.27
CA LEU A 40 3.01 12.85 -3.36
C LEU A 40 3.36 13.32 -1.94
N GLY A 41 2.49 13.06 -0.97
CA GLY A 41 2.70 13.34 0.45
C GLY A 41 2.23 14.71 0.91
N THR A 42 1.40 15.37 0.10
CA THR A 42 0.61 16.53 0.50
C THR A 42 -0.78 16.44 -0.13
N ARG A 43 -1.77 17.11 0.47
CA ARG A 43 -3.14 17.16 -0.04
C ARG A 43 -3.23 17.65 -1.49
N ALA A 44 -2.60 18.80 -1.78
CA ALA A 44 -2.62 19.37 -3.14
C ALA A 44 -2.02 18.41 -4.18
N ASN A 45 -1.02 17.64 -3.79
CA ASN A 45 -0.33 16.70 -4.65
C ASN A 45 -1.15 15.43 -4.92
N CYS A 46 -1.77 14.86 -3.89
CA CYS A 46 -2.58 13.66 -4.04
C CYS A 46 -3.90 13.97 -4.79
N GLU A 47 -4.54 15.10 -4.54
CA GLU A 47 -5.74 15.54 -5.28
C GLU A 47 -5.44 15.80 -6.78
N ALA A 48 -4.19 16.16 -7.10
CA ALA A 48 -3.74 16.31 -8.49
C ALA A 48 -3.36 14.97 -9.16
N TYR A 49 -3.13 13.91 -8.38
CA TYR A 49 -2.78 12.60 -8.89
C TYR A 49 -3.97 11.99 -9.64
N LYS A 50 -3.70 11.36 -10.80
CA LYS A 50 -4.74 10.74 -11.65
C LYS A 50 -4.86 9.23 -11.44
N GLY A 51 -4.30 8.71 -10.35
CA GLY A 51 -4.32 7.29 -10.02
C GLY A 51 -3.31 6.44 -10.79
N LEU A 52 -2.81 6.89 -11.95
CA LEU A 52 -1.81 6.15 -12.73
C LEU A 52 -0.39 6.71 -12.52
N PRO A 53 0.60 5.89 -12.12
CA PRO A 53 1.97 6.37 -11.94
C PRO A 53 2.62 6.68 -13.29
N LEU A 54 3.68 7.50 -13.26
CA LEU A 54 4.47 7.78 -14.46
C LEU A 54 4.98 6.47 -15.08
N ALA A 55 4.87 6.35 -16.41
CA ALA A 55 5.24 5.17 -17.18
C ALA A 55 4.43 3.89 -16.85
N TRP A 56 3.22 4.04 -16.28
CA TRP A 56 2.26 2.95 -16.14
C TRP A 56 2.06 2.19 -17.46
N GLY A 57 2.06 0.86 -17.40
CA GLY A 57 1.97 -0.03 -18.57
C GLY A 57 3.21 -0.04 -19.49
N LYS A 58 4.22 0.80 -19.25
CA LYS A 58 5.44 0.89 -20.08
C LYS A 58 6.69 0.41 -19.36
N ALA A 59 6.80 0.65 -18.05
CA ALA A 59 7.92 0.22 -17.23
C ALA A 59 7.48 -0.83 -16.20
N LYS A 60 8.25 -1.92 -16.07
CA LYS A 60 7.97 -3.05 -15.15
C LYS A 60 7.68 -2.58 -13.72
N HIS A 61 8.49 -1.64 -13.22
CA HIS A 61 8.42 -1.13 -11.85
C HIS A 61 7.84 0.29 -11.77
N ALA A 62 6.99 0.70 -12.73
CA ALA A 62 6.28 1.98 -12.66
C ALA A 62 5.48 2.08 -11.35
N GLY A 63 5.66 3.19 -10.64
CA GLY A 63 5.02 3.43 -9.33
C GLY A 63 5.64 2.69 -8.14
N MET A 64 6.73 1.94 -8.34
CA MET A 64 7.36 1.15 -7.30
C MET A 64 8.66 1.80 -6.79
N VAL A 65 9.06 1.42 -5.58
CA VAL A 65 10.38 1.70 -5.02
C VAL A 65 11.10 0.38 -4.70
N LYS A 66 12.41 0.36 -4.92
CA LYS A 66 13.25 -0.77 -4.52
C LYS A 66 13.63 -0.62 -3.05
N ILE A 67 13.28 -1.63 -2.26
CA ILE A 67 13.70 -1.74 -0.87
C ILE A 67 14.87 -2.72 -0.81
N ASN A 68 15.98 -2.27 -0.24
CA ASN A 68 17.10 -3.15 0.07
C ASN A 68 16.70 -4.06 1.22
N GLY A 69 16.93 -5.36 1.05
CA GLY A 69 16.69 -6.36 2.07
C GLY A 69 17.59 -6.17 3.29
N GLY A 70 17.19 -6.79 4.40
CA GLY A 70 17.89 -6.70 5.68
C GLY A 70 17.21 -7.51 6.75
N GLU A 71 17.71 -7.38 7.97
CA GLU A 71 17.12 -7.98 9.17
C GLU A 71 16.31 -6.94 9.93
N PHE A 72 15.16 -7.36 10.46
CA PHE A 72 14.31 -6.52 11.29
C PHE A 72 13.55 -7.36 12.32
N GLN A 73 12.85 -6.68 13.22
CA GLN A 73 11.96 -7.32 14.18
C GLN A 73 10.53 -7.24 13.68
N LEU A 74 9.96 -8.39 13.30
CA LEU A 74 8.54 -8.56 13.00
C LEU A 74 7.72 -8.61 14.30
N GLY A 75 6.58 -7.93 14.31
CA GLY A 75 5.67 -7.82 15.45
C GLY A 75 6.00 -6.68 16.42
N SER A 76 5.35 -6.71 17.59
CA SER A 76 5.52 -5.74 18.68
C SER A 76 5.19 -6.35 20.04
N GLU A 77 6.00 -6.06 21.06
CA GLU A 77 5.67 -6.40 22.46
C GLU A 77 4.69 -5.42 23.11
N ARG A 78 4.36 -4.31 22.43
CA ARG A 78 3.52 -3.23 22.97
C ARG A 78 2.10 -3.25 22.40
N GLY A 79 1.85 -4.05 21.37
CA GLY A 79 0.54 -4.16 20.72
C GLY A 79 -0.30 -5.31 21.27
N TYR A 80 -1.26 -5.73 20.45
CA TYR A 80 -2.19 -6.83 20.72
C TYR A 80 -1.46 -8.17 20.88
N ALA A 81 -2.16 -9.18 21.42
CA ALA A 81 -1.57 -10.49 21.71
C ALA A 81 -1.12 -11.24 20.44
N ASP A 82 -1.86 -11.08 19.34
CA ASP A 82 -1.56 -11.63 18.01
C ASP A 82 -0.35 -10.98 17.34
N GLU A 83 0.11 -9.82 17.84
CA GLU A 83 1.32 -9.16 17.34
C GLU A 83 2.61 -9.74 17.93
N ARG A 84 2.50 -10.61 18.94
CA ARG A 84 3.60 -11.21 19.71
C ARG A 84 3.84 -12.68 19.33
N PRO A 85 5.03 -13.24 19.61
CA PRO A 85 6.24 -12.54 20.10
C PRO A 85 6.94 -11.78 18.96
N LEU A 86 7.89 -10.91 19.34
CA LEU A 86 8.85 -10.38 18.38
C LEU A 86 9.65 -11.49 17.71
N GLN A 87 9.81 -11.42 16.39
CA GLN A 87 10.60 -12.36 15.61
C GLN A 87 11.69 -11.62 14.83
N PHE A 88 12.93 -12.08 14.95
CA PHE A 88 13.99 -11.62 14.07
C PHE A 88 13.81 -12.27 12.70
N THR A 89 13.60 -11.43 11.69
CA THR A 89 13.26 -11.87 10.34
C THR A 89 14.20 -11.21 9.34
N ARG A 90 14.64 -11.99 8.35
CA ARG A 90 15.44 -11.52 7.22
C ARG A 90 14.56 -11.40 5.99
N ILE A 91 14.63 -10.26 5.31
CA ILE A 91 13.90 -9.96 4.10
C ILE A 91 14.90 -9.76 2.96
N ASP A 92 14.68 -10.42 1.83
CA ASP A 92 15.44 -10.17 0.61
C ASP A 92 15.03 -8.84 -0.03
N SER A 93 15.87 -8.29 -0.90
CA SER A 93 15.51 -7.04 -1.60
C SER A 93 14.35 -7.27 -2.57
N PHE A 94 13.43 -6.32 -2.67
CA PHE A 94 12.24 -6.40 -3.53
C PHE A 94 11.78 -5.01 -3.96
N TRP A 95 10.92 -4.96 -4.97
CA TRP A 95 10.17 -3.75 -5.33
C TRP A 95 8.79 -3.80 -4.68
N ILE A 96 8.30 -2.68 -4.20
CA ILE A 96 6.93 -2.53 -3.70
C ILE A 96 6.29 -1.27 -4.27
N ASP A 97 4.99 -1.28 -4.51
CA ASP A 97 4.24 -0.09 -4.88
C ASP A 97 4.37 1.00 -3.80
N ARG A 98 4.56 2.25 -4.23
CA ARG A 98 4.70 3.40 -3.33
C ARG A 98 3.39 3.78 -2.64
N THR A 99 2.26 3.39 -3.21
CA THR A 99 0.90 3.63 -2.70
C THR A 99 0.10 2.35 -2.80
N GLU A 100 -1.11 2.34 -2.24
CA GLU A 100 -2.15 1.38 -2.59
C GLU A 100 -2.46 1.41 -4.10
N VAL A 101 -2.99 0.30 -4.61
CA VAL A 101 -3.53 0.23 -5.97
C VAL A 101 -4.77 1.12 -6.06
N THR A 102 -4.80 2.01 -7.05
CA THR A 102 -5.91 2.95 -7.23
C THR A 102 -7.03 2.40 -8.11
N ASN A 103 -8.19 3.05 -8.04
CA ASN A 103 -9.31 2.83 -8.95
C ASN A 103 -8.89 2.93 -10.43
N ALA A 104 -8.05 3.89 -10.82
CA ALA A 104 -7.56 4.03 -12.18
C ALA A 104 -6.74 2.81 -12.63
N GLN A 105 -5.87 2.31 -11.76
CA GLN A 105 -5.03 1.16 -12.07
C GLN A 105 -5.87 -0.12 -12.17
N PHE A 106 -6.81 -0.32 -11.24
CA PHE A 106 -7.71 -1.47 -11.26
C PHE A 106 -8.67 -1.43 -12.46
N ALA A 107 -9.17 -0.25 -12.83
CA ALA A 107 -9.97 -0.07 -14.04
C ALA A 107 -9.21 -0.46 -15.31
N ALA A 108 -7.90 -0.15 -15.39
CA ALA A 108 -7.06 -0.58 -16.51
C ALA A 108 -6.90 -2.11 -16.57
N PHE A 109 -6.75 -2.77 -15.41
CA PHE A 109 -6.75 -4.22 -15.31
C PHE A 109 -8.06 -4.82 -15.82
N VAL A 110 -9.20 -4.34 -15.33
CA VAL A 110 -10.52 -4.83 -15.74
C VAL A 110 -10.76 -4.60 -17.23
N ALA A 111 -10.41 -3.43 -17.76
CA ALA A 111 -10.54 -3.14 -19.18
C ALA A 111 -9.66 -4.06 -20.07
N ALA A 112 -8.48 -4.45 -19.59
CA ALA A 112 -7.57 -5.31 -20.34
C ALA A 112 -7.98 -6.80 -20.32
N THR A 113 -8.71 -7.23 -19.31
CA THR A 113 -8.95 -8.66 -19.03
C THR A 113 -10.43 -9.05 -19.03
N ASN A 114 -11.34 -8.08 -19.03
CA ASN A 114 -12.77 -8.27 -18.74
C ASN A 114 -13.00 -8.98 -17.40
N TYR A 115 -12.12 -8.75 -16.42
CA TYR A 115 -12.24 -9.35 -15.10
C TYR A 115 -13.53 -8.90 -14.40
N VAL A 116 -14.15 -9.84 -13.69
CA VAL A 116 -15.33 -9.62 -12.86
C VAL A 116 -14.94 -9.99 -11.43
N THR A 117 -15.12 -9.07 -10.48
CA THR A 117 -14.70 -9.27 -9.10
C THR A 117 -15.60 -10.24 -8.35
N ASP A 118 -15.15 -10.74 -7.21
CA ASP A 118 -15.97 -11.60 -6.37
C ASP A 118 -17.16 -10.86 -5.77
N ALA A 119 -17.06 -9.54 -5.50
CA ALA A 119 -18.21 -8.72 -5.10
C ALA A 119 -19.29 -8.70 -6.20
N GLU A 120 -18.88 -8.55 -7.47
CA GLU A 120 -19.79 -8.57 -8.62
C GLU A 120 -20.43 -9.96 -8.82
N LYS A 121 -19.71 -11.07 -8.56
CA LYS A 121 -20.23 -12.45 -8.68
C LYS A 121 -21.14 -12.86 -7.52
N SER A 122 -20.72 -12.57 -6.30
CA SER A 122 -21.34 -13.06 -5.06
C SER A 122 -22.44 -12.14 -4.55
N GLY A 123 -22.64 -10.99 -5.21
CA GLY A 123 -23.69 -10.05 -4.90
C GLY A 123 -23.38 -9.29 -3.62
N GLY A 124 -22.25 -8.60 -3.57
CA GLY A 124 -22.05 -7.47 -2.68
C GLY A 124 -20.76 -7.46 -1.87
N SER A 125 -20.67 -6.42 -1.05
CA SER A 125 -19.55 -6.15 -0.16
C SER A 125 -20.05 -5.66 1.21
N ALA A 126 -19.20 -5.79 2.24
CA ALA A 126 -19.43 -5.25 3.56
C ALA A 126 -19.13 -3.73 3.58
N ILE A 127 -20.17 -2.93 3.74
CA ILE A 127 -20.11 -1.47 3.69
C ILE A 127 -20.34 -0.90 5.09
N PHE A 128 -19.45 -0.01 5.51
CA PHE A 128 -19.63 0.74 6.74
C PHE A 128 -20.69 1.83 6.54
N LYS A 129 -21.65 1.91 7.47
CA LYS A 129 -22.58 3.04 7.58
C LYS A 129 -22.62 3.50 9.04
N THR A 130 -22.51 4.80 9.25
CA THR A 130 -22.71 5.39 10.58
C THR A 130 -24.11 5.02 11.08
N PRO A 131 -24.22 4.36 12.24
CA PRO A 131 -25.50 3.87 12.73
C PRO A 131 -26.36 5.02 13.25
N GLU A 132 -27.67 4.96 13.00
CA GLU A 132 -28.62 5.85 13.67
C GLU A 132 -28.76 5.47 15.15
N VAL A 133 -28.62 6.45 16.05
CA VAL A 133 -28.77 6.20 17.49
C VAL A 133 -30.25 6.15 17.83
N THR A 134 -30.79 4.94 18.02
CA THR A 134 -32.13 4.73 18.57
C THR A 134 -32.01 4.37 20.06
N ASP A 135 -32.67 5.11 20.95
CA ASP A 135 -32.74 4.85 22.39
C ASP A 135 -31.38 4.73 23.13
N GLY A 136 -30.34 5.38 22.60
CA GLY A 136 -29.02 5.47 23.24
C GLY A 136 -28.24 4.14 23.30
N LYS A 137 -28.64 3.12 22.53
CA LYS A 137 -27.93 1.83 22.43
C LYS A 137 -27.68 1.50 20.97
N VAL A 138 -26.45 1.09 20.67
CA VAL A 138 -26.05 0.57 19.36
C VAL A 138 -25.36 -0.77 19.58
N ALA A 139 -25.80 -1.79 18.86
CA ALA A 139 -25.19 -3.11 18.93
C ALA A 139 -23.82 -3.07 18.25
N GLU A 140 -22.82 -3.67 18.89
CA GLU A 140 -21.49 -3.85 18.33
C GLU A 140 -21.56 -4.46 16.93
N GLY A 141 -20.88 -3.84 15.96
CA GLY A 141 -20.86 -4.29 14.56
C GLY A 141 -22.09 -3.93 13.72
N SER A 142 -23.12 -3.30 14.29
CA SER A 142 -24.34 -2.90 13.53
C SER A 142 -24.11 -1.87 12.43
N TRP A 143 -22.94 -1.24 12.40
CA TRP A 143 -22.50 -0.33 11.34
C TRP A 143 -22.00 -1.04 10.08
N TRP A 144 -21.88 -2.37 10.08
CA TRP A 144 -21.51 -3.15 8.89
C TRP A 144 -22.76 -3.69 8.20
N HIS A 145 -22.93 -3.31 6.94
CA HIS A 145 -24.04 -3.76 6.11
C HIS A 145 -23.51 -4.51 4.90
N LEU A 146 -24.00 -5.72 4.68
CA LEU A 146 -23.78 -6.38 3.41
C LEU A 146 -24.71 -5.74 2.37
N ILE A 147 -24.14 -4.99 1.42
CA ILE A 147 -24.88 -4.32 0.35
C ILE A 147 -24.65 -5.07 -0.95
N LYS A 148 -25.73 -5.60 -1.54
CA LYS A 148 -25.65 -6.52 -2.67
C LYS A 148 -25.06 -5.89 -3.92
N GLU A 149 -25.35 -4.63 -4.14
CA GLU A 149 -24.95 -3.87 -5.31
C GLU A 149 -23.57 -3.23 -5.14
N ALA A 150 -22.98 -3.29 -3.93
CA ALA A 150 -21.69 -2.68 -3.67
C ALA A 150 -20.54 -3.54 -4.22
N ASN A 151 -19.63 -2.88 -4.94
CA ASN A 151 -18.45 -3.44 -5.57
C ASN A 151 -17.48 -2.30 -5.92
N TRP A 152 -16.29 -2.62 -6.43
CA TRP A 152 -15.24 -1.63 -6.71
C TRP A 152 -15.66 -0.46 -7.64
N ARG A 153 -16.68 -0.63 -8.49
CA ARG A 153 -17.22 0.47 -9.33
C ARG A 153 -18.29 1.30 -8.64
N HIS A 154 -18.95 0.71 -7.64
CA HIS A 154 -20.10 1.23 -6.92
C HIS A 154 -19.87 1.04 -5.40
N PRO A 155 -18.86 1.68 -4.79
CA PRO A 155 -18.33 1.28 -3.49
C PRO A 155 -19.26 1.50 -2.28
N GLU A 156 -20.40 2.17 -2.48
CA GLU A 156 -21.42 2.41 -1.44
C GLU A 156 -22.79 1.80 -1.83
N GLY A 157 -22.87 1.12 -2.97
CA GLY A 157 -24.09 0.52 -3.54
C GLY A 157 -24.48 1.13 -4.89
N ALA A 158 -25.65 0.73 -5.40
CA ALA A 158 -26.07 0.99 -6.80
C ALA A 158 -26.02 2.46 -7.26
N ASP A 159 -26.18 3.40 -6.34
CA ASP A 159 -26.25 4.83 -6.63
C ASP A 159 -24.90 5.56 -6.52
N SER A 160 -23.82 4.87 -6.13
CA SER A 160 -22.49 5.47 -6.07
C SER A 160 -21.65 5.09 -7.29
N ASP A 161 -20.58 5.83 -7.57
CA ASP A 161 -19.62 5.47 -8.60
C ASP A 161 -18.20 5.94 -8.22
N ILE A 162 -17.22 5.61 -9.06
CA ILE A 162 -15.82 6.04 -8.89
C ILE A 162 -15.44 7.25 -9.77
N ALA A 163 -16.41 7.93 -10.38
CA ALA A 163 -16.12 9.08 -11.25
C ALA A 163 -15.58 10.25 -10.40
N GLY A 164 -14.39 10.75 -10.75
CA GLY A 164 -13.68 11.73 -9.93
C GLY A 164 -12.94 11.14 -8.72
N HIS A 165 -13.04 9.83 -8.49
CA HIS A 165 -12.36 9.08 -7.43
C HIS A 165 -11.31 8.10 -8.00
N GLU A 166 -10.78 8.36 -9.19
CA GLU A 166 -9.85 7.45 -9.89
C GLU A 166 -8.51 7.29 -9.14
N HIS A 167 -8.21 8.21 -8.24
CA HIS A 167 -6.96 8.32 -7.49
C HIS A 167 -7.09 7.81 -6.05
N GLU A 168 -8.29 7.41 -5.62
CA GLU A 168 -8.50 6.68 -4.37
C GLU A 168 -8.05 5.23 -4.49
N PRO A 169 -7.69 4.58 -3.36
CA PRO A 169 -7.44 3.14 -3.34
C PRO A 169 -8.68 2.38 -3.78
N VAL A 170 -8.47 1.34 -4.58
CA VAL A 170 -9.55 0.40 -4.91
C VAL A 170 -9.95 -0.39 -3.67
N VAL A 171 -11.25 -0.51 -3.42
CA VAL A 171 -11.85 -1.30 -2.33
C VAL A 171 -12.92 -2.24 -2.87
N ASP A 172 -13.60 -2.96 -1.98
CA ASP A 172 -14.62 -3.96 -2.34
C ASP A 172 -14.05 -5.03 -3.30
N VAL A 173 -12.78 -5.36 -3.06
CA VAL A 173 -12.02 -6.42 -3.74
C VAL A 173 -11.67 -7.53 -2.74
N SER A 174 -11.88 -8.77 -3.14
CA SER A 174 -11.46 -9.96 -2.39
C SER A 174 -9.95 -10.17 -2.46
N TYR A 175 -9.45 -11.13 -1.68
CA TYR A 175 -8.07 -11.59 -1.81
C TYR A 175 -7.77 -12.13 -3.23
N ALA A 176 -8.74 -12.84 -3.83
CA ALA A 176 -8.58 -13.40 -5.17
C ALA A 176 -8.57 -12.31 -6.26
N ASP A 177 -9.35 -11.24 -6.08
CA ASP A 177 -9.34 -10.07 -6.96
C ASP A 177 -7.98 -9.36 -6.93
N ALA A 178 -7.45 -9.13 -5.72
CA ALA A 178 -6.13 -8.52 -5.51
C ALA A 178 -5.00 -9.37 -6.12
N LEU A 179 -5.07 -10.70 -5.95
CA LEU A 179 -4.10 -11.64 -6.51
C LEU A 179 -4.18 -11.69 -8.04
N ALA A 180 -5.37 -11.69 -8.62
CA ALA A 180 -5.58 -11.69 -10.07
C ALA A 180 -4.98 -10.42 -10.71
N TYR A 181 -5.21 -9.26 -10.09
CA TYR A 181 -4.58 -8.01 -10.50
C TYR A 181 -3.05 -8.09 -10.42
N ALA A 182 -2.50 -8.58 -9.30
CA ALA A 182 -1.04 -8.66 -9.13
C ALA A 182 -0.42 -9.56 -10.21
N HIS A 183 -1.01 -10.75 -10.44
CA HIS A 183 -0.54 -11.68 -11.46
C HIS A 183 -0.63 -11.12 -12.88
N TRP A 184 -1.65 -10.32 -13.21
CA TRP A 184 -1.76 -9.67 -14.52
C TRP A 184 -0.56 -8.76 -14.81
N LEU A 185 0.02 -8.12 -13.79
CA LEU A 185 1.24 -7.31 -13.92
C LEU A 185 2.54 -8.13 -13.81
N GLY A 186 2.46 -9.45 -13.62
CA GLY A 186 3.63 -10.28 -13.29
C GLY A 186 4.21 -9.97 -11.91
N ARG A 187 3.35 -9.60 -10.96
CA ARG A 187 3.66 -9.19 -9.59
C ARG A 187 3.02 -10.14 -8.57
N GLU A 188 3.30 -9.92 -7.29
CA GLU A 188 2.77 -10.70 -6.17
C GLU A 188 2.15 -9.75 -5.12
N LEU A 189 1.31 -10.28 -4.22
CA LEU A 189 0.99 -9.59 -2.97
C LEU A 189 2.17 -9.71 -2.01
N PRO A 190 2.44 -8.69 -1.17
CA PRO A 190 3.50 -8.79 -0.17
C PRO A 190 3.17 -9.88 0.84
N THR A 191 4.20 -10.56 1.36
CA THR A 191 4.03 -11.29 2.62
C THR A 191 3.79 -10.32 3.77
N GLU A 192 3.20 -10.79 4.87
CA GLU A 192 3.04 -10.00 6.10
C GLU A 192 4.38 -9.39 6.53
N ALA A 193 5.46 -10.18 6.45
CA ALA A 193 6.79 -9.74 6.85
C ALA A 193 7.40 -8.71 5.88
N GLN A 194 7.21 -8.87 4.56
CA GLN A 194 7.63 -7.87 3.59
C GLN A 194 6.89 -6.55 3.76
N TRP A 195 5.57 -6.61 3.96
CA TRP A 195 4.74 -5.44 4.18
C TRP A 195 5.19 -4.70 5.45
N GLU A 196 5.39 -5.41 6.57
CA GLU A 196 5.76 -4.77 7.83
C GLU A 196 7.18 -4.20 7.80
N TYR A 197 8.12 -4.90 7.16
CA TYR A 197 9.47 -4.39 6.91
C TYR A 197 9.43 -3.07 6.12
N ALA A 198 8.59 -3.03 5.08
CA ALA A 198 8.38 -1.85 4.26
C ALA A 198 7.75 -0.70 5.06
N ALA A 199 6.70 -0.97 5.84
CA ALA A 199 6.00 0.01 6.67
C ALA A 199 6.90 0.61 7.77
N LYS A 200 7.73 -0.21 8.42
CA LYS A 200 8.69 0.23 9.45
C LYS A 200 9.74 1.17 8.87
N GLY A 201 10.11 1.03 7.60
CA GLY A 201 10.94 2.02 6.91
C GLY A 201 12.32 2.18 7.54
N GLY A 202 12.93 1.09 8.02
CA GLY A 202 14.22 1.11 8.71
C GLY A 202 14.21 1.66 10.14
N ARG A 203 13.03 1.95 10.71
CA ARG A 203 12.85 2.45 12.08
C ARG A 203 12.69 1.31 13.09
N SER A 204 12.93 1.58 14.38
CA SER A 204 12.60 0.63 15.46
C SER A 204 11.08 0.49 15.63
N ASN A 205 10.64 -0.52 16.40
CA ASN A 205 9.22 -0.72 16.71
C ASN A 205 8.61 0.51 17.41
N GLU A 206 9.33 1.12 18.35
CA GLU A 206 8.89 2.33 19.06
C GLU A 206 8.67 3.51 18.12
N GLN A 207 9.54 3.65 17.12
CA GLN A 207 9.50 4.74 16.16
C GLN A 207 8.49 4.52 15.04
N SER A 208 8.14 3.27 14.74
CA SER A 208 7.21 2.92 13.66
C SER A 208 5.78 2.80 14.15
N ASP A 209 5.56 2.27 15.36
CA ASP A 209 4.25 2.18 16.02
C ASP A 209 3.88 3.44 16.84
N HIS A 210 4.59 4.54 16.59
CA HIS A 210 4.30 5.85 17.21
C HIS A 210 2.89 6.38 16.89
N SER A 211 2.49 7.43 17.62
CA SER A 211 1.23 8.15 17.43
C SER A 211 0.95 8.48 15.96
N LEU A 212 -0.31 8.30 15.53
CA LEU A 212 -0.86 8.76 14.25
C LEU A 212 -0.97 10.29 14.13
N ARG A 213 -0.45 11.01 15.12
CA ARG A 213 -0.39 12.47 15.18
C ARG A 213 1.02 12.93 15.47
N ASP A 214 1.40 14.06 14.89
CA ASP A 214 2.65 14.74 15.19
C ASP A 214 2.65 15.39 16.59
N ALA A 215 3.76 16.01 16.97
CA ALA A 215 3.91 16.67 18.27
C ALA A 215 2.97 17.88 18.47
N LYS A 216 2.35 18.40 17.40
CA LYS A 216 1.37 19.48 17.44
C LYS A 216 -0.07 18.95 17.40
N GLY A 217 -0.25 17.63 17.32
CA GLY A 217 -1.55 16.99 17.22
C GLY A 217 -2.09 16.87 15.80
N ASN A 218 -1.36 17.26 14.76
CA ASN A 218 -1.82 17.13 13.38
C ASN A 218 -1.80 15.64 12.95
N PRO A 219 -2.85 15.14 12.28
CA PRO A 219 -2.86 13.79 11.73
C PRO A 219 -1.70 13.53 10.75
N LEU A 220 -1.11 12.34 10.84
CA LEU A 220 -0.04 11.85 9.98
C LEU A 220 -0.49 10.75 9.00
N ALA A 221 -1.77 10.35 9.09
CA ALA A 221 -2.42 9.35 8.27
C ALA A 221 -3.94 9.63 8.22
N ASN A 222 -4.65 8.94 7.34
CA ASN A 222 -6.12 8.95 7.30
C ASN A 222 -6.68 7.92 8.31
N PHE A 223 -7.41 8.38 9.32
CA PHE A 223 -8.03 7.53 10.36
C PHE A 223 -9.27 8.21 10.96
N TRP A 224 -9.96 7.58 11.91
CA TRP A 224 -11.14 8.18 12.53
C TRP A 224 -10.76 9.08 13.70
N GLN A 225 -11.19 10.35 13.67
CA GLN A 225 -11.04 11.28 14.79
C GLN A 225 -12.40 11.59 15.40
N GLY A 226 -12.59 11.32 16.69
CA GLY A 226 -13.87 11.53 17.37
C GLY A 226 -14.42 10.23 17.96
N LEU A 227 -15.71 10.22 18.27
CA LEU A 227 -16.36 9.07 18.91
C LEU A 227 -16.79 8.07 17.84
N PHE A 228 -16.08 6.96 17.72
CA PHE A 228 -16.46 5.89 16.81
C PHE A 228 -17.71 5.15 17.33
N PRO A 229 -18.64 4.69 16.47
CA PRO A 229 -18.78 4.93 15.01
C PRO A 229 -19.63 6.17 14.66
N PHE A 230 -19.88 7.08 15.62
CA PHE A 230 -20.95 8.08 15.54
C PHE A 230 -20.53 9.42 14.94
N SER A 231 -19.32 9.89 15.25
CA SER A 231 -18.84 11.22 14.87
C SER A 231 -17.40 11.15 14.42
N ASN A 232 -17.17 11.40 13.13
CA ASN A 232 -15.84 11.68 12.58
C ASN A 232 -15.69 13.21 12.45
N ASN A 233 -14.67 13.76 13.10
CA ASN A 233 -14.35 15.18 13.15
C ASN A 233 -13.62 15.66 11.90
N ASP A 234 -13.20 14.75 11.01
CA ASP A 234 -12.55 15.08 9.73
C ASP A 234 -11.29 15.95 9.92
N GLU A 235 -10.52 15.69 10.99
CA GLU A 235 -9.35 16.49 11.34
C GLU A 235 -8.18 16.26 10.40
N ASP A 236 -8.14 15.09 9.74
CA ASP A 236 -7.17 14.77 8.70
C ASP A 236 -7.60 15.26 7.31
N GLY A 237 -8.85 15.74 7.18
CA GLY A 237 -9.44 16.30 5.98
C GLY A 237 -10.06 15.28 5.04
N PHE A 238 -10.21 14.01 5.46
CA PHE A 238 -10.95 12.98 4.76
C PHE A 238 -12.01 12.29 5.67
N PRO A 239 -13.32 12.46 5.41
CA PRO A 239 -14.36 11.78 6.18
C PRO A 239 -14.47 10.27 5.88
N GLY A 240 -13.79 9.81 4.83
CA GLY A 240 -13.75 8.44 4.33
C GLY A 240 -12.38 8.10 3.73
N ARG A 241 -12.35 7.44 2.58
CA ARG A 241 -11.08 7.19 1.86
C ARG A 241 -10.44 8.52 1.43
N ALA A 242 -9.12 8.56 1.49
CA ALA A 242 -8.31 9.62 0.93
C ALA A 242 -7.71 9.14 -0.40
N PRO A 243 -7.38 10.05 -1.33
CA PRO A 243 -6.53 9.70 -2.45
C PRO A 243 -5.22 9.04 -2.02
N ALA A 244 -4.77 8.10 -2.82
CA ALA A 244 -3.50 7.43 -2.63
C ALA A 244 -2.35 8.47 -2.64
N GLY A 245 -1.53 8.45 -1.60
CA GLY A 245 -0.36 9.30 -1.43
C GLY A 245 -0.61 10.66 -0.78
N CYS A 246 -1.70 10.87 -0.02
CA CYS A 246 -1.94 12.19 0.60
C CYS A 246 -1.01 12.52 1.75
N PHE A 247 -0.56 11.51 2.51
CA PHE A 247 0.29 11.71 3.68
C PHE A 247 1.77 11.47 3.39
N ALA A 248 2.63 12.06 4.23
CA ALA A 248 4.06 12.02 4.05
C ALA A 248 4.58 10.58 3.91
N ALA A 249 5.54 10.38 3.01
CA ALA A 249 6.16 9.08 2.85
C ALA A 249 6.96 8.69 4.09
N ASN A 250 7.03 7.39 4.38
CA ASN A 250 8.02 6.84 5.30
C ASN A 250 9.44 6.93 4.70
N PRO A 251 10.51 6.59 5.45
CA PRO A 251 11.89 6.70 4.97
C PRO A 251 12.23 5.86 3.71
N TYR A 252 11.40 4.89 3.33
CA TYR A 252 11.54 4.12 2.10
C TYR A 252 10.77 4.73 0.91
N GLY A 253 10.09 5.87 1.09
CA GLY A 253 9.35 6.53 0.01
C GLY A 253 7.94 5.96 -0.22
N LEU A 254 7.41 5.24 0.77
CA LEU A 254 6.08 4.62 0.75
C LEU A 254 5.08 5.50 1.48
N HIS A 255 3.90 5.66 0.89
CA HIS A 255 2.79 6.42 1.45
C HIS A 255 1.73 5.48 2.01
N ASP A 256 0.94 6.02 2.95
CA ASP A 256 -0.30 5.42 3.47
C ASP A 256 -0.12 3.96 3.92
N MET A 257 1.06 3.66 4.46
CA MET A 257 1.34 2.33 5.01
C MET A 257 0.56 2.09 6.29
N VAL A 258 -0.02 3.12 6.90
CA VAL A 258 -0.98 2.99 8.01
C VAL A 258 -2.15 3.92 7.76
N GLY A 259 -3.35 3.50 8.12
CA GLY A 259 -4.58 4.23 7.84
C GLY A 259 -5.07 4.06 6.39
N ASN A 260 -5.94 4.95 5.95
CA ASN A 260 -6.60 4.94 4.65
C ASN A 260 -7.38 3.64 4.37
N VAL A 261 -6.77 2.61 3.79
CA VAL A 261 -7.40 1.29 3.65
C VAL A 261 -6.51 0.21 4.24
N TRP A 262 -7.15 -0.83 4.78
CA TRP A 262 -6.47 -2.07 5.08
C TRP A 262 -5.85 -2.64 3.80
N GLU A 263 -4.79 -3.43 3.94
CA GLU A 263 -4.12 -4.03 2.80
C GLU A 263 -3.97 -5.54 2.91
N TRP A 264 -4.39 -6.24 1.86
CA TRP A 264 -4.17 -7.67 1.71
C TRP A 264 -2.69 -8.05 1.69
N THR A 265 -2.34 -9.12 2.40
CA THR A 265 -1.05 -9.81 2.30
C THR A 265 -1.25 -11.28 1.93
N SER A 266 -0.20 -11.96 1.45
CA SER A 266 -0.30 -13.35 1.00
C SER A 266 -0.53 -14.37 2.12
N ASP A 267 -0.21 -14.01 3.36
CA ASP A 267 -0.12 -14.94 4.48
C ASP A 267 -1.52 -15.38 4.94
N VAL A 268 -1.66 -16.68 5.22
CA VAL A 268 -2.82 -17.19 5.96
C VAL A 268 -2.70 -16.74 7.41
N TYR A 269 -3.81 -16.24 7.97
CA TYR A 269 -3.83 -15.82 9.35
C TYR A 269 -3.79 -17.03 10.29
N SER A 270 -2.92 -16.94 11.30
CA SER A 270 -2.92 -17.78 12.50
C SER A 270 -2.78 -16.88 13.73
N GLU A 271 -3.42 -17.27 14.83
CA GLU A 271 -3.41 -16.50 16.08
C GLU A 271 -1.98 -16.30 16.61
N ARG A 272 -1.11 -17.29 16.42
CA ARG A 272 0.31 -17.21 16.74
C ARG A 272 1.15 -17.14 15.47
N ARG A 273 1.96 -16.08 15.37
CA ARG A 273 2.92 -15.93 14.27
C ARG A 273 3.84 -17.15 14.19
N GLY A 274 3.92 -17.77 13.01
CA GLY A 274 4.77 -18.95 12.78
C GLY A 274 4.10 -20.30 13.02
N GLU A 275 2.84 -20.32 13.49
CA GLU A 275 2.02 -21.53 13.40
C GLU A 275 1.41 -21.61 11.99
N THR A 276 1.65 -22.75 11.32
CA THR A 276 1.03 -23.03 10.03
C THR A 276 -0.46 -23.28 10.25
N ALA A 277 -1.31 -22.40 9.71
CA ALA A 277 -2.72 -22.70 9.58
C ALA A 277 -2.85 -23.91 8.64
N ASN A 278 -3.37 -25.03 9.14
CA ASN A 278 -3.68 -26.20 8.34
C ASN A 278 -4.89 -25.88 7.43
N LEU A 279 -4.68 -25.14 6.36
CA LEU A 279 -5.70 -24.89 5.35
C LEU A 279 -5.07 -25.16 3.98
N SER A 280 -5.59 -26.19 3.30
CA SER A 280 -5.17 -26.57 1.97
C SER A 280 -5.39 -25.40 1.00
N ASP A 281 -4.30 -24.84 0.47
CA ASP A 281 -4.26 -23.86 -0.63
C ASP A 281 -4.73 -24.50 -1.96
N GLN A 282 -5.98 -24.96 -2.03
CA GLN A 282 -6.61 -25.34 -3.30
C GLN A 282 -7.59 -24.24 -3.72
N LEU A 283 -7.04 -23.23 -4.41
CA LEU A 283 -7.76 -22.27 -5.25
C LEU A 283 -8.46 -23.03 -6.40
N THR A 284 -9.56 -23.74 -6.12
CA THR A 284 -10.39 -24.37 -7.17
C THR A 284 -11.89 -24.23 -7.00
N ALA A 285 -12.37 -23.64 -5.90
CA ALA A 285 -13.77 -23.28 -5.72
C ALA A 285 -13.89 -22.01 -4.87
N ILE A 286 -14.85 -21.14 -5.21
CA ILE A 286 -15.30 -20.08 -4.28
C ILE A 286 -15.82 -20.81 -3.04
N PRO A 287 -15.20 -20.65 -1.85
CA PRO A 287 -15.69 -21.27 -0.63
C PRO A 287 -17.14 -20.84 -0.38
N ALA A 288 -17.93 -21.66 0.31
CA ALA A 288 -19.19 -21.16 0.85
C ALA A 288 -18.88 -20.00 1.79
N ARG A 289 -19.67 -18.92 1.74
CA ARG A 289 -19.45 -17.73 2.59
C ARG A 289 -19.30 -18.17 4.06
N GLY A 290 -18.17 -17.86 4.67
CA GLY A 290 -17.82 -18.26 6.04
C GLY A 290 -16.98 -19.53 6.20
N THR A 291 -16.57 -20.18 5.10
CA THR A 291 -15.58 -21.28 5.11
C THR A 291 -14.25 -20.91 4.47
N ALA A 292 -14.10 -19.66 4.03
CA ALA A 292 -12.88 -19.19 3.39
C ALA A 292 -11.73 -19.09 4.40
N ALA A 293 -10.50 -19.26 3.91
CA ALA A 293 -9.33 -19.06 4.74
C ALA A 293 -9.27 -17.59 5.21
N LEU A 294 -8.89 -17.39 6.47
CA LEU A 294 -8.55 -16.07 6.96
C LEU A 294 -7.17 -15.69 6.43
N ARG A 295 -7.04 -14.53 5.81
CA ARG A 295 -5.75 -13.95 5.39
C ARG A 295 -5.38 -12.83 6.35
N VAL A 296 -4.09 -12.53 6.40
CA VAL A 296 -3.60 -11.39 7.18
C VAL A 296 -3.81 -10.10 6.38
N ILE A 297 -4.49 -9.13 6.99
CA ILE A 297 -4.52 -7.74 6.52
C ILE A 297 -3.68 -6.85 7.45
N LYS A 298 -3.08 -5.80 6.88
CA LYS A 298 -2.14 -4.89 7.57
C LYS A 298 -2.52 -3.42 7.40
N GLY A 299 -2.06 -2.57 8.31
CA GLY A 299 -2.09 -1.10 8.15
C GLY A 299 -3.24 -0.36 8.82
N GLY A 300 -4.36 -0.99 9.13
CA GLY A 300 -5.55 -0.25 9.57
C GLY A 300 -6.24 0.46 8.40
N SER A 301 -7.30 1.21 8.69
CA SER A 301 -8.04 1.98 7.67
C SER A 301 -8.50 3.33 8.23
N TYR A 302 -9.18 4.12 7.41
CA TYR A 302 -9.86 5.37 7.80
C TYR A 302 -10.88 5.17 8.94
N LEU A 303 -11.30 3.93 9.21
CA LEU A 303 -12.20 3.57 10.32
C LEU A 303 -11.47 3.22 11.63
N CYS A 304 -10.13 3.16 11.64
CA CYS A 304 -9.38 2.92 12.86
C CYS A 304 -9.43 4.15 13.78
N SER A 305 -9.68 3.94 15.07
CA SER A 305 -9.83 5.01 16.06
C SER A 305 -9.12 4.68 17.37
N ALA A 306 -8.86 5.69 18.20
CA ALA A 306 -8.23 5.49 19.49
C ALA A 306 -9.14 4.77 20.52
N ASP A 307 -10.47 4.85 20.34
CA ASP A 307 -11.49 4.31 21.26
C ASP A 307 -12.09 2.97 20.83
N TYR A 308 -11.76 2.48 19.62
CA TYR A 308 -12.29 1.23 19.08
C TYR A 308 -11.21 0.32 18.47
N CYS A 309 -10.53 0.79 17.42
CA CYS A 309 -9.59 -0.02 16.65
C CYS A 309 -8.21 0.66 16.53
N VAL A 310 -7.26 0.26 17.39
CA VAL A 310 -5.90 0.82 17.46
C VAL A 310 -4.92 0.03 16.59
N ARG A 311 -5.36 -0.36 15.38
CA ARG A 311 -4.59 -1.19 14.44
C ARG A 311 -3.96 -0.43 13.27
N ALA A 312 -4.10 0.89 13.21
CA ALA A 312 -3.33 1.72 12.29
C ALA A 312 -1.88 1.89 12.80
N ARG A 313 -1.13 0.79 12.79
CA ARG A 313 0.28 0.65 13.22
C ARG A 313 0.98 -0.35 12.31
N ALA A 314 2.29 -0.19 12.12
CA ALA A 314 3.05 -1.08 11.24
C ALA A 314 3.01 -2.53 11.74
N SER A 315 3.13 -2.74 13.05
CA SER A 315 3.16 -4.09 13.64
C SER A 315 1.79 -4.77 13.72
N SER A 316 0.70 -4.01 13.57
CA SER A 316 -0.66 -4.54 13.69
C SER A 316 -1.01 -5.46 12.55
N ARG A 317 -1.88 -6.41 12.86
CA ARG A 317 -2.43 -7.40 11.94
C ARG A 317 -3.87 -7.68 12.32
N GLN A 318 -4.65 -8.16 11.38
CA GLN A 318 -6.02 -8.58 11.61
C GLN A 318 -6.37 -9.76 10.70
N PRO A 319 -7.15 -10.75 11.17
CA PRO A 319 -7.74 -11.75 10.28
C PRO A 319 -8.84 -11.12 9.43
N GLN A 320 -8.91 -11.54 8.17
CA GLN A 320 -10.00 -11.20 7.26
C GLN A 320 -10.36 -12.43 6.41
N GLU A 321 -11.65 -12.73 6.27
CA GLU A 321 -12.16 -13.74 5.37
C GLU A 321 -11.78 -13.40 3.92
N SER A 322 -11.02 -14.28 3.27
CA SER A 322 -10.48 -14.03 1.93
C SER A 322 -11.52 -13.80 0.83
N ASP A 323 -12.78 -14.22 1.07
CA ASP A 323 -13.93 -14.08 0.17
C ASP A 323 -14.90 -12.96 0.58
N LEU A 324 -14.55 -12.13 1.57
CA LEU A 324 -15.36 -11.01 2.02
C LEU A 324 -14.71 -9.67 1.66
N PRO A 325 -15.08 -9.07 0.52
CA PRO A 325 -14.70 -7.70 0.18
C PRO A 325 -15.33 -6.70 1.15
N ALA A 326 -14.65 -5.60 1.43
CA ALA A 326 -15.14 -4.54 2.31
C ALA A 326 -14.72 -3.13 1.86
N SER A 327 -15.51 -2.12 2.25
CA SER A 327 -15.38 -0.72 1.81
C SER A 327 -14.12 0.00 2.27
N HIS A 328 -13.34 -0.64 3.15
CA HIS A 328 -12.13 -0.12 3.77
C HIS A 328 -10.90 -1.01 3.56
N LEU A 329 -10.96 -1.95 2.61
CA LEU A 329 -9.92 -2.95 2.37
C LEU A 329 -9.53 -2.96 0.90
N GLY A 330 -8.27 -2.61 0.65
CA GLY A 330 -7.60 -2.64 -0.65
C GLY A 330 -6.31 -3.45 -0.58
N PHE A 331 -5.31 -3.05 -1.37
CA PHE A 331 -4.02 -3.74 -1.41
C PHE A 331 -2.94 -2.92 -2.13
N ARG A 332 -1.68 -3.35 -1.99
CA ARG A 332 -0.54 -2.94 -2.82
C ARG A 332 0.23 -4.15 -3.29
N THR A 333 1.06 -4.02 -4.33
CA THR A 333 1.80 -5.16 -4.92
C THR A 333 3.31 -5.06 -4.74
N ILE A 334 3.98 -6.20 -4.89
CA ILE A 334 5.44 -6.33 -4.92
C ILE A 334 5.91 -7.00 -6.21
N SER A 335 7.19 -6.80 -6.55
CA SER A 335 7.88 -7.54 -7.60
C SER A 335 9.24 -7.99 -7.06
N LYS A 336 9.58 -9.25 -7.31
CA LYS A 336 10.94 -9.76 -7.11
C LYS A 336 11.90 -9.08 -8.11
N ASN A 337 13.18 -9.03 -7.74
CA ASN A 337 14.25 -8.49 -8.60
C ASN A 337 14.32 -9.21 -9.94
#